data_AF-A0A7G5IJ23-F1
#
_entry.id   AF-A0A7G5IJ23-F1
#
_cell.length_a   1.000
_cell.length_b   1.000
_cell.length_c   1.000
_cell.angle_alpha   90.00
_cell.angle_beta   90.00
_cell.angle_gamma   90.00
#
_symmetry.space_group_name_H-M   'P 1'
#
loop_
_entity.id
_entity.type
_entity.pdbx_description
1 polymer ?
#
loop_
_entity_poly.entity_id
_entity_poly.type
_entity_poly.pdbx_seq_one_letter_code
_entity_poly.pdbx_strand_id
1 'polypeptide(L)'
;MLKQMVVGACALLGAVSADAVVVTVNGAFTATDWSVYFGTPSAPIDPLFLTYSATFDTDLEYTDDATVLTIGSTNIPYAIRFSKGAGDGAVLVLATAGDPDSCTHFTSTFCAFVSDYMTGTPTFVEQSPADGGGWVAGTITGGVVPEPATWAMMIAGFGLVGGAMRRRRMVAV
;
A
#
# COMPACT_ATOMS: atom_id res chain seq x y z
N MET A 1 -49.07 -11.83 49.00
CA MET A 1 -48.31 -10.90 48.15
C MET A 1 -47.04 -11.62 47.71
N LEU A 2 -47.05 -12.08 46.46
CA LEU A 2 -46.06 -12.99 45.86
C LEU A 2 -44.90 -12.15 45.28
N LYS A 3 -43.68 -12.31 45.79
CA LYS A 3 -42.50 -11.58 45.32
C LYS A 3 -41.84 -12.37 44.17
N GLN A 4 -41.84 -11.79 42.98
CA GLN A 4 -41.31 -12.38 41.75
C GLN A 4 -39.77 -12.49 41.76
N MET A 5 -39.31 -13.62 41.23
CA MET A 5 -37.93 -13.92 40.86
C MET A 5 -37.53 -13.09 39.63
N VAL A 6 -36.31 -12.54 39.61
CA VAL A 6 -35.62 -12.17 38.36
C VAL A 6 -34.19 -12.67 38.47
N VAL A 7 -33.90 -13.74 37.74
CA VAL A 7 -32.55 -14.24 37.46
C VAL A 7 -32.02 -13.43 36.28
N GLY A 8 -30.95 -12.68 36.49
CA GLY A 8 -30.27 -11.93 35.43
C GLY A 8 -29.46 -12.87 34.54
N ALA A 9 -29.91 -13.08 33.31
CA ALA A 9 -29.12 -13.73 32.28
C ALA A 9 -28.10 -12.72 31.73
N CYS A 10 -26.84 -12.86 32.17
CA CYS A 10 -25.71 -12.14 31.58
C CYS A 10 -25.37 -12.83 30.25
N ALA A 11 -25.83 -12.25 29.13
CA ALA A 11 -25.44 -12.71 27.81
C ALA A 11 -23.95 -12.41 27.59
N LEU A 12 -23.13 -13.45 27.66
CA LEU A 12 -21.76 -13.43 27.15
C LEU A 12 -21.86 -13.23 25.63
N LEU A 13 -21.72 -11.98 25.18
CA LEU A 13 -21.38 -11.68 23.79
C LEU A 13 -19.97 -12.23 23.58
N GLY A 14 -19.88 -13.42 22.99
CA GLY A 14 -18.61 -13.93 22.48
C GLY A 14 -18.09 -12.96 21.44
N ALA A 15 -16.89 -12.42 21.66
CA ALA A 15 -16.15 -11.78 20.59
C ALA A 15 -15.90 -12.84 19.51
N VAL A 16 -16.48 -12.64 18.33
CA VAL A 16 -16.08 -13.39 17.15
C VAL A 16 -14.70 -12.85 16.81
N SER A 17 -13.63 -13.58 17.12
CA SER A 17 -12.32 -13.24 16.54
C SER A 17 -12.45 -13.47 15.03
N ALA A 18 -12.15 -12.45 14.22
CA ALA A 18 -11.88 -12.68 12.81
C ALA A 18 -10.78 -13.73 12.71
N ASP A 19 -10.89 -14.64 11.74
CA ASP A 19 -9.90 -15.70 11.52
C ASP A 19 -8.61 -15.06 10.96
N ALA A 20 -7.44 -15.53 11.40
CA ALA A 20 -6.15 -15.06 10.90
C ALA A 20 -6.03 -15.38 9.39
N VAL A 21 -5.94 -14.34 8.56
CA VAL A 21 -5.80 -14.47 7.10
C VAL A 21 -4.44 -13.96 6.67
N VAL A 22 -3.64 -14.82 6.04
CA VAL A 22 -2.43 -14.39 5.34
C VAL A 22 -2.83 -13.76 4.01
N VAL A 23 -2.49 -12.47 3.84
CA VAL A 23 -2.80 -11.69 2.64
C VAL A 23 -1.52 -11.25 1.94
N THR A 24 -1.58 -11.14 0.61
CA THR A 24 -0.55 -10.48 -0.20
C THR A 24 -1.12 -9.18 -0.74
N VAL A 25 -0.56 -8.06 -0.31
CA VAL A 25 -0.87 -6.72 -0.80
C VAL A 25 0.16 -6.35 -1.86
N ASN A 26 -0.31 -5.90 -3.02
CA ASN A 26 0.54 -5.29 -4.03
C ASN A 26 0.28 -3.79 -4.03
N GLY A 27 1.33 -2.99 -3.87
CA GLY A 27 1.24 -1.55 -3.83
C GLY A 27 2.15 -0.91 -4.85
N ALA A 28 1.68 0.18 -5.44
CA ALA A 28 2.48 1.02 -6.30
C ALA A 28 2.00 2.46 -6.12
N PHE A 29 2.91 3.39 -5.95
CA PHE A 29 2.55 4.80 -5.89
C PHE A 29 3.65 5.72 -6.41
N THR A 30 3.21 6.89 -6.84
CA THR A 30 4.06 8.04 -7.15
C THR A 30 3.55 9.24 -6.35
N ALA A 31 4.45 9.87 -5.59
CA ALA A 31 4.20 11.05 -4.79
C ALA A 31 4.87 12.28 -5.42
N THR A 32 4.10 13.35 -5.58
CA THR A 32 4.51 14.62 -6.22
C THR A 32 3.93 15.83 -5.47
N ASP A 33 4.20 17.02 -5.98
CA ASP A 33 3.64 18.29 -5.48
C ASP A 33 3.96 18.52 -4.01
N TRP A 34 5.24 18.37 -3.67
CA TRP A 34 5.71 18.44 -2.29
C TRP A 34 5.55 19.84 -1.71
N SER A 35 5.09 19.88 -0.46
CA SER A 35 5.05 21.08 0.36
C SER A 35 5.87 20.89 1.63
N VAL A 36 6.50 21.95 2.11
CA VAL A 36 7.25 21.90 3.36
C VAL A 36 6.27 21.60 4.49
N TYR A 37 6.49 20.49 5.18
CA TYR A 37 5.70 20.10 6.33
C TYR A 37 6.22 20.81 7.59
N PHE A 38 7.55 20.83 7.77
CA PHE A 38 8.22 21.59 8.82
C PHE A 38 9.65 21.96 8.43
N GLY A 39 10.19 22.97 9.10
CA GLY A 39 11.60 23.36 8.97
C GLY A 39 11.96 24.01 7.63
N THR A 40 13.23 23.90 7.27
CA THR A 40 13.83 24.39 6.01
C THR A 40 14.58 23.26 5.33
N PRO A 41 13.86 22.23 4.83
CA PRO A 41 14.51 21.06 4.25
C PRO A 41 15.23 21.40 2.94
N SER A 42 16.22 20.59 2.60
CA SER A 42 16.75 20.56 1.23
C SER A 42 15.69 20.06 0.24
N ALA A 43 15.93 20.22 -1.06
CA ALA A 43 14.99 19.77 -2.09
C ALA A 43 14.55 18.29 -1.90
N PRO A 44 13.26 17.99 -2.09
CA PRO A 44 12.73 16.63 -2.00
C PRO A 44 13.15 15.79 -3.20
N ILE A 45 13.03 14.47 -3.08
CA ILE A 45 13.00 13.58 -4.24
C ILE A 45 11.63 13.75 -4.90
N ASP A 46 11.61 14.24 -6.15
CA ASP A 46 10.38 14.53 -6.90
C ASP A 46 10.51 14.17 -8.39
N PRO A 47 9.66 13.29 -8.95
CA PRO A 47 8.67 12.45 -8.26
C PRO A 47 9.34 11.37 -7.40
N LEU A 48 8.77 11.04 -6.25
CA LEU A 48 9.14 9.84 -5.48
C LEU A 48 8.23 8.70 -5.91
N PHE A 49 8.78 7.52 -6.19
CA PHE A 49 7.96 6.35 -6.55
C PHE A 49 8.42 5.09 -5.85
N LEU A 50 7.48 4.20 -5.58
CA LEU A 50 7.72 2.89 -4.99
C LEU A 50 6.68 1.88 -5.51
N THR A 51 7.17 0.75 -5.98
CA THR A 51 6.39 -0.47 -6.25
C THR A 51 6.84 -1.55 -5.30
N TYR A 52 5.91 -2.19 -4.62
CA TYR A 52 6.19 -3.21 -3.61
C TYR A 52 5.10 -4.29 -3.55
N SER A 53 5.42 -5.40 -2.92
CA SER A 53 4.43 -6.36 -2.42
C SER A 53 4.76 -6.74 -0.99
N ALA A 54 3.73 -6.94 -0.16
CA ALA A 54 3.87 -7.35 1.22
C ALA A 54 2.98 -8.56 1.50
N THR A 55 3.53 -9.61 2.10
CA THR A 55 2.76 -10.81 2.48
C THR A 55 2.85 -11.02 3.97
N PHE A 56 1.71 -10.90 4.66
CA PHE A 56 1.64 -10.88 6.11
C PHE A 56 0.31 -11.44 6.62
N ASP A 57 0.29 -11.78 7.91
CA ASP A 57 -0.91 -12.21 8.63
C ASP A 57 -1.67 -10.98 9.17
N THR A 58 -2.98 -10.91 8.92
CA THR A 58 -3.82 -9.78 9.35
C THR A 58 -3.98 -9.66 10.86
N ASP A 59 -3.72 -10.71 11.64
CA ASP A 59 -3.86 -10.67 13.10
C ASP A 59 -2.55 -10.39 13.83
N LEU A 60 -1.42 -10.49 13.13
CA LEU A 60 -0.11 -10.23 13.72
C LEU A 60 0.28 -8.76 13.62
N GLU A 61 1.08 -8.34 14.60
CA GLU A 61 1.80 -7.09 14.60
C GLU A 61 3.20 -7.29 13.97
N TYR A 62 3.61 -6.33 13.17
CA TYR A 62 4.92 -6.27 12.53
C TYR A 62 5.54 -4.92 12.83
N THR A 63 6.80 -4.94 13.24
CA THR A 63 7.56 -3.74 13.60
C THR A 63 8.94 -3.85 12.97
N ASP A 64 9.33 -2.83 12.20
CA ASP A 64 10.60 -2.76 11.47
C ASP A 64 10.98 -4.02 10.67
N ASP A 65 9.99 -4.70 10.08
CA ASP A 65 10.19 -5.97 9.38
C ASP A 65 10.52 -5.73 7.90
N ALA A 66 11.53 -6.40 7.36
CA ALA A 66 11.82 -6.39 5.92
C ALA A 66 11.55 -7.75 5.25
N THR A 67 11.29 -8.79 6.01
CA THR A 67 11.14 -10.17 5.51
C THR A 67 9.81 -10.40 4.81
N VAL A 68 8.77 -9.67 5.23
CA VAL A 68 7.43 -9.71 4.63
C VAL A 68 7.32 -8.82 3.38
N LEU A 69 8.32 -7.99 3.10
CA LEU A 69 8.30 -6.94 2.07
C LEU A 69 9.21 -7.30 0.90
N THR A 70 8.68 -7.20 -0.31
CA THR A 70 9.45 -7.29 -1.56
C THR A 70 9.35 -5.97 -2.30
N ILE A 71 10.50 -5.37 -2.62
CA ILE A 71 10.57 -4.14 -3.41
C ILE A 71 10.69 -4.49 -4.89
N GLY A 72 9.79 -3.96 -5.72
CA GLY A 72 9.83 -4.09 -7.17
C GLY A 72 10.71 -3.03 -7.82
N SER A 73 10.40 -1.75 -7.59
CA SER A 73 11.16 -0.63 -8.14
C SER A 73 10.99 0.61 -7.26
N THR A 74 12.04 1.42 -7.11
CA THR A 74 12.02 2.64 -6.30
C THR A 74 13.16 3.58 -6.69
N ASN A 75 12.99 4.88 -6.44
CA ASN A 75 14.06 5.86 -6.42
C ASN A 75 14.43 6.35 -5.01
N ILE A 76 13.89 5.71 -3.97
CA ILE A 76 14.21 5.98 -2.57
C ILE A 76 15.61 5.40 -2.27
N PRO A 77 16.58 6.22 -1.81
CA PRO A 77 17.95 5.77 -1.57
C PRO A 77 18.16 5.17 -0.17
N TYR A 78 17.10 5.09 0.63
CA TYR A 78 17.12 4.63 2.02
C TYR A 78 16.55 3.22 2.11
N ALA A 79 16.80 2.54 3.24
CA ALA A 79 16.14 1.28 3.54
C ALA A 79 14.62 1.47 3.57
N ILE A 80 13.87 0.42 3.26
CA ILE A 80 12.41 0.39 3.37
C ILE A 80 12.04 -0.78 4.27
N ARG A 81 11.25 -0.46 5.30
CA ARG A 81 10.83 -1.35 6.38
C ARG A 81 9.31 -1.34 6.45
N PHE A 82 8.75 -2.48 6.79
CA PHE A 82 7.31 -2.70 6.93
C PHE A 82 6.94 -2.70 8.40
N SER A 83 5.85 -2.02 8.72
CA SER A 83 5.25 -2.08 10.05
C SER A 83 3.74 -2.00 9.97
N LYS A 84 3.06 -2.67 10.89
CA LYS A 84 1.60 -2.76 10.91
C LYS A 84 1.17 -3.28 12.28
N GLY A 85 0.23 -2.58 12.91
CA GLY A 85 -0.39 -3.04 14.16
C GLY A 85 -1.20 -4.33 14.00
N ALA A 86 -1.54 -4.98 15.11
CA ALA A 86 -2.46 -6.13 15.12
C ALA A 86 -3.92 -5.70 14.92
N GLY A 87 -4.71 -6.57 14.28
CA GLY A 87 -6.16 -6.44 14.14
C GLY A 87 -6.65 -5.71 12.87
N ASP A 88 -7.97 -5.79 12.66
CA ASP A 88 -8.65 -5.20 11.51
C ASP A 88 -8.53 -3.67 11.48
N GLY A 89 -8.20 -3.12 10.31
CA GLY A 89 -8.06 -1.67 10.11
C GLY A 89 -6.73 -1.09 10.60
N ALA A 90 -5.74 -1.93 10.92
CA ALA A 90 -4.39 -1.49 11.21
C ALA A 90 -3.76 -0.74 10.00
N VAL A 91 -3.12 0.39 10.28
CA VAL A 91 -2.37 1.14 9.27
C VAL A 91 -1.10 0.37 8.94
N LEU A 92 -0.87 0.15 7.64
CA LEU A 92 0.40 -0.36 7.14
C LEU A 92 1.33 0.82 6.88
N VAL A 93 2.55 0.72 7.39
CA VAL A 93 3.60 1.73 7.27
C VAL A 93 4.75 1.17 6.44
N LEU A 94 5.18 1.93 5.43
CA LEU A 94 6.47 1.73 4.78
C LEU A 94 7.38 2.89 5.18
N ALA A 95 8.50 2.65 5.84
CA ALA A 95 9.37 3.71 6.32
C ALA A 95 10.84 3.32 6.34
N THR A 96 11.73 4.29 6.54
CA THR A 96 13.19 4.03 6.66
C THR A 96 13.56 3.30 7.95
N ALA A 97 12.87 3.63 9.05
CA ALA A 97 12.86 2.87 10.29
C ALA A 97 11.38 2.57 10.58
N GLY A 98 11.02 1.30 10.67
CA GLY A 98 9.63 0.86 10.82
C GLY A 98 9.12 0.98 12.26
N ASP A 99 9.10 2.20 12.79
CA ASP A 99 8.37 2.51 14.02
C ASP A 99 6.91 2.86 13.64
N PRO A 100 5.90 2.16 14.20
CA PRO A 100 4.50 2.33 13.79
C PRO A 100 3.90 3.70 14.17
N ASP A 101 4.54 4.43 15.09
CA ASP A 101 3.95 5.62 15.73
C ASP A 101 4.41 6.97 15.18
N SER A 102 5.42 7.02 14.30
CA SER A 102 5.74 8.25 13.57
C SER A 102 6.75 8.00 12.47
N CYS A 103 6.59 8.73 11.37
CA CYS A 103 7.70 9.05 10.48
C CYS A 103 8.82 9.60 11.36
N THR A 104 9.84 8.79 11.64
CA THR A 104 10.92 9.25 12.50
C THR A 104 11.62 10.40 11.76
N HIS A 105 11.51 11.62 12.31
CA HIS A 105 11.95 12.86 11.67
C HIS A 105 13.48 13.02 11.72
N PHE A 106 14.21 12.01 11.28
CA PHE A 106 15.66 12.04 11.09
C PHE A 106 16.00 12.47 9.67
N THR A 107 17.28 12.78 9.45
CA THR A 107 17.81 12.94 8.10
C THR A 107 17.72 11.66 7.32
N SER A 108 17.60 11.80 6.01
CA SER A 108 17.64 10.65 5.10
C SER A 108 16.54 9.62 5.40
N THR A 109 15.32 10.10 5.65
CA THR A 109 14.17 9.24 5.94
C THR A 109 13.02 9.48 4.99
N PHE A 110 12.18 8.46 4.86
CA PHE A 110 10.84 8.58 4.30
C PHE A 110 9.86 7.75 5.14
N CYS A 111 8.58 8.05 5.00
CA CYS A 111 7.49 7.20 5.44
C CYS A 111 6.29 7.30 4.50
N ALA A 112 5.48 6.26 4.48
CA ALA A 112 4.21 6.21 3.77
C ALA A 112 3.20 5.42 4.61
N PHE A 113 2.01 5.99 4.82
CA PHE A 113 0.91 5.33 5.53
C PHE A 113 -0.15 4.86 4.56
N VAL A 114 -0.50 3.59 4.67
CA VAL A 114 -1.55 2.94 3.89
C VAL A 114 -2.68 2.62 4.84
N SER A 115 -3.66 3.53 4.92
CA SER A 115 -4.78 3.41 5.86
C SER A 115 -5.71 2.23 5.55
N ASP A 116 -5.85 1.89 4.26
CA ASP A 116 -6.48 0.66 3.81
C ASP A 116 -5.43 -0.16 3.06
N TYR A 117 -4.82 -1.12 3.77
CA TYR A 117 -3.77 -1.96 3.21
C TYR A 117 -4.23 -2.77 2.00
N MET A 118 -5.53 -3.01 1.80
CA MET A 118 -6.03 -3.74 0.62
C MET A 118 -5.85 -2.95 -0.67
N THR A 119 -5.75 -1.63 -0.59
CA THR A 119 -5.51 -0.76 -1.76
C THR A 119 -4.05 -0.77 -2.20
N GLY A 120 -3.11 -1.03 -1.28
CA GLY A 120 -1.67 -0.90 -1.52
C GLY A 120 -1.21 0.53 -1.87
N THR A 121 -2.09 1.53 -1.74
CA THR A 121 -1.79 2.93 -2.06
C THR A 121 -1.79 3.77 -0.79
N PRO A 122 -0.72 4.54 -0.52
CA PRO A 122 -0.67 5.34 0.67
C PRO A 122 -1.64 6.52 0.62
N THR A 123 -2.14 6.91 1.77
CA THR A 123 -2.94 8.13 2.00
C THR A 123 -2.07 9.29 2.47
N PHE A 124 -0.84 9.00 2.90
CA PHE A 124 0.12 9.98 3.38
C PHE A 124 1.53 9.53 3.01
N VAL A 125 2.37 10.47 2.57
CA VAL A 125 3.80 10.25 2.30
C VAL A 125 4.57 11.46 2.77
N GLU A 126 5.61 11.22 3.56
CA GLU A 126 6.58 12.22 4.01
C GLU A 126 8.00 11.79 3.63
N GLN A 127 8.87 12.77 3.39
CA GLN A 127 10.32 12.54 3.31
C GLN A 127 11.10 13.66 3.98
N SER A 128 12.21 13.30 4.60
CA SER A 128 13.20 14.22 5.16
C SER A 128 14.57 13.89 4.56
N PRO A 129 14.89 14.39 3.35
CA PRO A 129 16.12 13.99 2.65
C PRO A 129 17.41 14.40 3.37
N ALA A 130 17.36 15.45 4.19
CA ALA A 130 18.50 16.01 4.92
C ALA A 130 18.06 16.60 6.27
N ASP A 131 19.03 17.13 7.04
CA ASP A 131 18.77 17.85 8.28
C ASP A 131 17.89 19.08 8.05
N GLY A 132 17.07 19.38 9.06
CA GLY A 132 16.45 20.68 9.20
C GLY A 132 15.03 20.81 8.65
N GLY A 133 14.39 19.76 8.16
CA GLY A 133 12.97 19.79 7.81
C GLY A 133 12.44 18.54 7.13
N GLY A 134 11.14 18.53 6.85
CA GLY A 134 10.45 17.45 6.15
C GLY A 134 9.47 17.98 5.11
N TRP A 135 9.17 17.13 4.13
CA TRP A 135 8.23 17.38 3.05
C TRP A 135 7.05 16.43 3.16
N VAL A 136 5.85 16.93 2.90
CA VAL A 136 4.64 16.12 2.72
C VAL A 136 4.19 16.19 1.26
N ALA A 137 3.81 15.05 0.70
CA ALA A 137 3.32 14.97 -0.68
C ALA A 137 1.95 15.65 -0.80
N GLY A 138 1.78 16.52 -1.81
CA GLY A 138 0.48 17.12 -2.13
C GLY A 138 -0.39 16.21 -2.99
N THR A 139 0.26 15.37 -3.81
CA THR A 139 -0.41 14.42 -4.70
C THR A 139 0.19 13.05 -4.53
N ILE A 140 -0.65 12.05 -4.30
CA ILE A 140 -0.28 10.63 -4.29
C ILE A 140 -1.13 9.93 -5.34
N THR A 141 -0.48 9.33 -6.32
CA THR A 141 -1.15 8.57 -7.39
C THR A 141 -0.81 7.10 -7.25
N GLY A 142 -1.83 6.25 -7.23
CA GLY A 142 -1.64 4.80 -7.28
C GLY A 142 -1.11 4.36 -8.64
N GLY A 143 -0.15 3.44 -8.65
CA GLY A 143 0.38 2.84 -9.86
C GLY A 143 -0.62 1.85 -10.43
N VAL A 144 -1.42 2.29 -11.40
CA VAL A 144 -2.24 1.38 -12.21
C VAL A 144 -1.30 0.68 -13.19
N VAL A 145 -0.75 -0.47 -12.80
CA VAL A 145 -0.12 -1.35 -13.79
C VAL A 145 -1.25 -1.83 -14.70
N PRO A 146 -1.25 -1.51 -16.01
CA PRO A 146 -2.32 -1.98 -16.88
C PRO A 146 -2.27 -3.49 -16.87
N GLU A 147 -3.33 -4.12 -16.35
CA GLU A 147 -3.31 -5.55 -16.07
C GLU A 147 -2.88 -6.34 -17.31
N PRO A 148 -2.06 -7.40 -17.17
CA PRO A 148 -1.60 -8.22 -18.29
C PRO A 148 -2.74 -8.71 -19.21
N ALA A 149 -3.94 -8.88 -18.65
CA ALA A 149 -5.16 -9.21 -19.39
C ALA A 149 -5.54 -8.14 -20.42
N THR A 150 -5.35 -6.85 -20.12
CA THR A 150 -5.64 -5.75 -21.05
C THR A 150 -4.71 -5.80 -22.26
N TRP A 151 -3.42 -6.07 -22.04
CA TRP A 151 -2.44 -6.23 -23.11
C TRP A 151 -2.78 -7.46 -23.96
N ALA A 152 -3.13 -8.57 -23.32
CA ALA A 152 -3.55 -9.79 -24.00
C ALA A 152 -4.82 -9.56 -24.85
N MET A 153 -5.81 -8.82 -24.35
CA MET A 153 -7.02 -8.48 -25.10
C MET A 153 -6.74 -7.57 -26.30
N MET A 154 -5.86 -6.58 -26.16
CA MET A 154 -5.44 -5.74 -27.29
C MET A 154 -4.73 -6.58 -28.35
N ILE A 155 -3.78 -7.43 -27.95
CA ILE A 155 -3.06 -8.32 -28.87
C ILE A 155 -4.03 -9.31 -29.54
N ALA A 156 -4.96 -9.90 -28.79
CA ALA A 156 -5.98 -10.80 -29.31
C ALA A 156 -6.90 -10.10 -30.31
N GLY A 157 -7.34 -8.87 -30.01
CA GLY A 157 -8.14 -8.04 -30.90
C GLY A 157 -7.40 -7.73 -32.21
N PHE A 158 -6.15 -7.28 -32.14
CA PHE A 158 -5.33 -7.04 -33.33
C PHE A 158 -5.04 -8.33 -34.12
N GLY A 159 -4.81 -9.44 -33.43
CA GLY A 159 -4.63 -10.76 -34.03
C GLY A 159 -5.88 -11.23 -34.79
N LEU A 160 -7.07 -11.01 -34.24
CA LEU A 160 -8.35 -11.37 -34.86
C LEU A 160 -8.61 -10.52 -36.11
N VAL A 161 -8.41 -9.21 -36.03
CA VAL A 161 -8.54 -8.29 -37.17
C VAL A 161 -7.56 -8.67 -38.29
N GLY A 162 -6.29 -8.89 -37.95
CA GLY A 162 -5.27 -9.35 -38.89
C GLY A 162 -5.61 -10.70 -39.52
N GLY A 163 -6.10 -11.65 -38.73
CA GLY A 163 -6.54 -12.97 -39.19
C GLY A 163 -7.76 -12.90 -40.12
N ALA A 164 -8.72 -12.03 -39.84
CA ALA A 164 -9.88 -11.80 -40.71
C ALA A 164 -9.48 -11.23 -42.07
N MET A 165 -8.56 -10.24 -42.10
CA MET A 165 -8.03 -9.69 -43.35
C MET A 165 -7.30 -10.74 -44.20
N ARG A 166 -6.50 -11.60 -43.58
CA ARG A 166 -5.80 -12.70 -44.27
C ARG A 166 -6.77 -13.72 -44.87
N ARG A 167 -7.85 -14.08 -44.16
CA ARG A 167 -8.89 -14.98 -44.68
C ARG A 167 -9.60 -14.41 -45.91
N ARG A 168 -9.91 -13.11 -45.94
CA ARG A 168 -10.55 -12.46 -47.09
C ARG A 168 -9.69 -12.52 -48.36
N ARG A 169 -8.36 -12.39 -48.22
CA ARG A 169 -7.43 -12.47 -49.36
C ARG A 169 -7.36 -13.87 -49.98
N MET A 170 -7.59 -14.93 -49.20
CA MET A 170 -7.58 -16.31 -49.71
C MET A 170 -8.87 -16.69 -50.44
N VAL A 171 -9.98 -15.99 -50.16
CA VAL A 171 -11.31 -16.29 -50.73
C VAL A 171 -11.57 -15.49 -52.03
N ALA A 172 -10.77 -14.47 -52.33
CA ALA A 172 -10.83 -13.77 -53.61
C ALA A 172 -10.20 -14.65 -54.72
N VAL A 173 -11.04 -15.43 -55.42
CA VAL A 173 -10.78 -16.09 -56.70
C VAL A 173 -11.66 -15.43 -57.75
#